data_AF-A0A540W212-F1
#
_entry.id   AF-A0A540W212-F1
#
_cell.length_a   1.000
_cell.length_b   1.000
_cell.length_c   1.000
_cell.angle_alpha   90.00
_cell.angle_beta   90.00
_cell.angle_gamma   90.00
#
_symmetry.space_group_name_H-M   'P 1'
#
loop_
_entity.id
_entity.type
_entity.pdbx_description
1 polymer ?
#
loop_
_entity_poly.entity_id
_entity_poly.type
_entity_poly.pdbx_seq_one_letter_code
_entity_poly.pdbx_strand_id
1 'polypeptide(L)'
;MDQYTIAFDGDPEEFDADVRDLRDFLSQDAALRGRTELRLVPPAPGEQGGVADAVRYATELGPLVLSPLTLWLTARLRKGGKVSLTLHRPDGAELKLDTDSVADANTLLDRLEGFLDPDEQG
;
A
#
# COMPACT_ATOMS: atom_id res chain seq x y z
N MET A 1 -11.65 -10.99 10.11
CA MET A 1 -10.72 -9.88 10.37
C MET A 1 -10.78 -9.01 9.15
N ASP A 2 -11.52 -7.91 9.23
CA ASP A 2 -11.71 -6.97 8.14
C ASP A 2 -10.48 -6.07 8.08
N GLN A 3 -9.64 -6.29 7.06
CA GLN A 3 -8.36 -5.61 6.91
C GLN A 3 -8.24 -5.13 5.46
N TYR A 4 -7.67 -3.96 5.30
CA TYR A 4 -7.13 -3.55 4.01
C TYR A 4 -5.75 -4.18 3.81
N THR A 5 -5.41 -4.46 2.56
CA THR A 5 -4.09 -4.96 2.17
C THR A 5 -3.56 -4.12 1.00
N ILE A 6 -2.32 -3.66 1.11
CA ILE A 6 -1.58 -2.98 0.03
C ILE A 6 -0.50 -3.95 -0.42
N ALA A 7 -0.77 -4.70 -1.49
CA ALA A 7 0.15 -5.67 -2.07
C ALA A 7 0.97 -5.03 -3.19
N PHE A 8 2.20 -5.50 -3.41
CA PHE A 8 3.07 -5.01 -4.45
C PHE A 8 3.20 -6.04 -5.57
N ASP A 9 3.32 -5.58 -6.81
CA ASP A 9 3.40 -6.43 -8.01
C ASP A 9 4.80 -6.30 -8.62
N GLY A 10 5.46 -7.43 -8.90
CA GLY A 10 6.80 -7.45 -9.52
C GLY A 10 7.76 -8.44 -8.86
N ASP A 11 9.05 -8.14 -8.95
CA ASP A 11 10.13 -8.97 -8.41
C ASP A 11 10.18 -8.94 -6.87
N PRO A 12 10.22 -10.11 -6.20
CA PRO A 12 10.23 -10.22 -4.73
C PRO A 12 11.29 -9.38 -4.03
N GLU A 13 12.51 -9.33 -4.56
CA GLU A 13 13.60 -8.58 -3.96
C GLU A 13 13.38 -7.06 -4.05
N GLU A 14 12.74 -6.59 -5.13
CA GLU A 14 12.46 -5.17 -5.33
C GLU A 14 11.31 -4.72 -4.44
N PHE A 15 10.22 -5.49 -4.40
CA PHE A 15 9.05 -5.10 -3.62
C PHE A 15 9.23 -5.31 -2.11
N ASP A 16 10.10 -6.22 -1.66
CA ASP A 16 10.37 -6.43 -0.23
C ASP A 16 10.90 -5.16 0.44
N ALA A 17 11.75 -4.42 -0.27
CA ALA A 17 12.25 -3.13 0.19
C ALA A 17 11.11 -2.09 0.22
N ASP A 18 10.28 -2.05 -0.82
CA ASP A 18 9.17 -1.09 -0.94
C ASP A 18 8.07 -1.32 0.10
N VAL A 19 7.73 -2.57 0.37
CA VAL A 19 6.75 -2.98 1.38
C VAL A 19 7.22 -2.55 2.77
N ARG A 20 8.52 -2.73 3.07
CA ARG A 20 9.10 -2.29 4.34
C ARG A 20 9.18 -0.77 4.45
N ASP A 21 9.60 -0.10 3.38
CA ASP A 21 9.66 1.37 3.30
C ASP A 21 8.28 1.98 3.49
N LEU A 22 7.24 1.46 2.82
CA LEU A 22 5.86 1.90 3.02
C LEU A 22 5.40 1.68 4.46
N ARG A 23 5.63 0.50 5.04
CA ARG A 23 5.24 0.24 6.43
C ARG A 23 5.92 1.18 7.42
N ASP A 24 7.21 1.45 7.22
CA ASP A 24 7.96 2.40 8.05
C ASP A 24 7.37 3.81 7.91
N PHE A 25 7.14 4.25 6.67
CA PHE A 25 6.53 5.53 6.36
C PHE A 25 5.16 5.70 7.02
N LEU A 26 4.26 4.72 6.86
CA LEU A 26 2.96 4.74 7.53
C LEU A 26 3.11 4.74 9.06
N SER A 27 4.10 4.06 9.61
CA SER A 27 4.35 4.04 11.06
C SER A 27 4.85 5.39 11.63
N GLN A 28 5.29 6.32 10.77
CA GLN A 28 5.63 7.68 11.19
C GLN A 28 4.39 8.51 11.51
N ASP A 29 3.24 8.17 10.94
CA ASP A 29 1.97 8.80 11.28
C ASP A 29 1.47 8.32 12.65
N ALA A 30 1.13 9.26 13.53
CA ALA A 30 0.74 8.95 14.90
C ALA A 30 -0.55 8.10 14.99
N ALA A 31 -1.47 8.24 14.03
CA ALA A 31 -2.71 7.48 14.00
C ALA A 31 -2.52 6.06 13.44
N LEU A 32 -1.47 5.82 12.65
CA LEU A 32 -1.18 4.52 12.05
C LEU A 32 -0.09 3.73 12.78
N ARG A 33 0.69 4.40 13.63
CA ARG A 33 1.79 3.79 14.38
C ARG A 33 1.33 2.57 15.19
N GLY A 34 1.95 1.43 14.91
CA GLY A 34 1.63 0.15 15.57
C GLY A 34 0.32 -0.48 15.11
N ARG A 35 -0.33 0.07 14.09
CA ARG A 35 -1.57 -0.45 13.49
C ARG A 35 -1.41 -0.90 12.03
N THR A 36 -0.19 -0.84 11.53
CA THR A 36 0.22 -1.41 10.25
C THR A 36 1.14 -2.59 10.49
N GLU A 37 0.95 -3.65 9.71
CA GLU A 37 1.74 -4.87 9.81
C GLU A 37 2.20 -5.34 8.42
N LEU A 38 3.33 -6.05 8.38
CA LEU A 38 3.81 -6.70 7.17
C LEU A 38 3.14 -8.06 7.00
N ARG A 39 2.62 -8.34 5.81
CA ARG A 39 2.29 -9.69 5.38
C ARG A 39 3.52 -10.30 4.74
N LEU A 40 3.99 -11.42 5.31
CA LEU A 40 5.09 -12.19 4.77
C LEU A 40 4.54 -13.36 3.93
N VAL A 41 5.11 -13.57 2.75
CA VAL A 41 4.97 -14.80 1.99
C VAL A 41 5.98 -15.81 2.55
N PRO A 42 5.54 -17.02 2.92
CA PRO A 42 6.45 -18.04 3.43
C PRO A 42 7.48 -18.41 2.36
N PRO A 43 8.76 -18.60 2.73
CA PRO A 43 9.80 -19.00 1.79
C PRO A 43 9.50 -20.38 1.19
N ALA A 44 9.95 -20.59 -0.06
CA ALA A 44 9.92 -21.93 -0.64
C ALA A 44 10.93 -22.86 0.08
N PRO A 45 10.78 -24.19 -0.03
CA PRO A 45 11.71 -25.13 0.58
C PRO A 45 13.14 -24.92 0.06
N GLY A 46 14.04 -24.48 0.95
CA GLY A 46 15.45 -24.19 0.62
C GLY A 46 15.82 -22.71 0.61
N GLU A 47 14.85 -21.80 0.72
CA GLU A 47 15.09 -20.37 0.87
C GLU A 47 15.14 -19.96 2.35
N GLN A 48 15.93 -18.94 2.69
CA GLN A 48 16.02 -18.39 4.04
C GLN A 48 15.30 -17.04 4.13
N GLY A 49 14.29 -16.96 5.00
CA GLY A 49 13.53 -15.74 5.29
C GLY A 49 12.32 -15.55 4.36
N GLY A 50 11.20 -15.05 4.90
CA GLY A 50 10.01 -14.74 4.10
C GLY A 50 10.10 -13.34 3.49
N VAL A 51 9.58 -13.19 2.28
CA VAL A 51 9.50 -11.89 1.59
C VAL A 51 8.25 -11.17 2.07
N ALA A 52 8.37 -9.88 2.38
CA ALA A 52 7.21 -9.04 2.65
C ALA A 52 6.55 -8.66 1.33
N ASP A 53 5.29 -9.04 1.16
CA ASP A 53 4.52 -8.86 -0.09
C ASP A 53 3.46 -7.78 0.04
N ALA A 54 3.02 -7.50 1.27
CA ALA A 54 2.01 -6.50 1.49
C ALA A 54 2.10 -5.81 2.86
N VAL A 55 1.49 -4.63 2.93
CA VAL A 55 1.19 -3.94 4.18
C VAL A 55 -0.30 -4.13 4.50
N ARG A 56 -0.65 -4.53 5.72
CA ARG A 56 -2.03 -4.66 6.19
C ARG A 56 -2.34 -3.63 7.27
N TYR A 57 -3.58 -3.17 7.29
CA TYR A 57 -4.10 -2.28 8.33
C TYR A 57 -5.58 -2.51 8.58
N ALA A 58 -6.03 -2.16 9.78
CA ALA A 58 -7.42 -2.34 10.20
C ALA A 58 -8.38 -1.46 9.38
N THR A 59 -9.58 -1.96 9.10
CA THR A 59 -10.58 -1.22 8.30
C THR A 59 -11.07 0.07 8.93
N GLU A 60 -11.05 0.16 10.26
CA GLU A 60 -11.33 1.40 11.00
C GLU A 60 -10.36 2.56 10.66
N LEU A 61 -9.20 2.24 10.08
CA LEU A 61 -8.20 3.23 9.66
C LEU A 61 -8.35 3.63 8.18
N GLY A 62 -9.32 3.07 7.46
CA GLY A 62 -9.53 3.20 6.01
C GLY A 62 -9.04 4.52 5.41
N PRO A 63 -9.73 5.64 5.65
CA PRO A 63 -9.35 6.94 5.08
C PRO A 63 -8.12 7.56 5.75
N LEU A 64 -7.73 7.17 6.97
CA LEU A 64 -6.56 7.71 7.66
C LEU A 64 -5.24 7.35 6.95
N VAL A 65 -5.22 6.25 6.19
CA VAL A 65 -4.05 5.87 5.40
C VAL A 65 -3.85 6.75 4.16
N LEU A 66 -4.90 7.45 3.68
CA LEU A 66 -4.87 8.18 2.41
C LEU A 66 -3.74 9.22 2.37
N SER A 67 -3.70 10.09 3.38
CA SER A 67 -2.70 11.18 3.45
C SER A 67 -1.26 10.66 3.41
N PRO A 68 -0.83 9.75 4.32
CA PRO A 68 0.53 9.25 4.28
C PRO A 68 0.82 8.36 3.07
N LEU A 69 -0.14 7.55 2.59
CA LEU A 69 0.05 6.75 1.37
C LEU A 69 0.25 7.65 0.14
N THR A 70 -0.54 8.71 0.01
CA THR A 70 -0.42 9.71 -1.07
C THR A 70 0.94 10.40 -1.05
N LEU A 71 1.40 10.78 0.13
CA LEU A 71 2.70 11.42 0.30
C LEU A 71 3.84 10.48 -0.08
N TRP A 72 3.76 9.21 0.34
CA TRP A 72 4.72 8.16 -0.02
C TRP A 72 4.77 7.93 -1.53
N LEU A 73 3.61 7.75 -2.17
CA LEU A 73 3.47 7.57 -3.62
C LEU A 73 4.10 8.74 -4.39
N THR A 74 3.77 9.97 -4.00
CA THR A 74 4.30 11.18 -4.63
C THR A 74 5.81 11.28 -4.46
N ALA A 75 6.34 10.97 -3.27
CA ALA A 75 7.76 11.01 -3.00
C ALA A 75 8.53 9.96 -3.83
N ARG A 76 7.96 8.77 -4.00
CA ARG A 76 8.55 7.69 -4.80
C ARG A 76 8.60 8.05 -6.28
N LEU A 77 7.49 8.51 -6.85
CA LEU A 77 7.40 8.89 -8.26
C LEU A 77 8.32 10.06 -8.60
N ARG A 78 8.45 11.06 -7.70
CA ARG A 78 9.38 12.19 -7.90
C ARG A 78 10.85 11.80 -7.94
N LYS A 79 11.23 10.66 -7.34
CA LYS A 79 12.59 10.12 -7.42
C LYS A 79 12.84 9.33 -8.71
N GLY A 80 11.87 9.27 -9.62
CA GLY A 80 11.92 8.47 -10.84
C GLY A 80 11.63 6.98 -10.61
N GLY A 81 11.06 6.63 -9.45
CA GLY A 81 10.65 5.26 -9.17
C GLY A 81 9.32 4.93 -9.84
N LYS A 82 9.14 3.67 -10.23
CA LYS A 82 7.83 3.12 -10.62
C LYS A 82 7.08 2.67 -9.36
N VAL A 83 5.75 2.73 -9.42
CA VAL A 83 4.86 2.12 -8.43
C VAL A 83 3.94 1.14 -9.15
N SER A 84 3.94 -0.10 -8.67
CA SER A 84 2.99 -1.15 -9.06
C SER A 84 2.46 -1.81 -7.79
N LEU A 85 1.25 -1.43 -7.38
CA LEU A 85 0.62 -1.94 -6.16
C LEU A 85 -0.88 -2.18 -6.34
N THR A 86 -1.44 -3.04 -5.50
CA THR A 86 -2.87 -3.38 -5.48
C THR A 86 -3.41 -3.20 -4.07
N LEU A 87 -4.46 -2.41 -3.93
CA LEU A 87 -5.22 -2.33 -2.69
C LEU A 87 -6.37 -3.33 -2.72
N HIS A 88 -6.49 -4.11 -1.67
CA HIS A 88 -7.60 -5.03 -1.45
C HIS A 88 -8.42 -4.57 -0.26
N ARG A 89 -9.74 -4.50 -0.47
CA ARG A 89 -10.75 -4.23 0.55
C ARG A 89 -11.24 -5.52 1.20
N PRO A 90 -11.77 -5.42 2.44
CA PRO A 90 -12.38 -6.57 3.12
C PRO A 90 -13.60 -7.13 2.36
N ASP A 91 -14.33 -6.28 1.63
CA ASP A 91 -15.49 -6.68 0.82
C ASP A 91 -15.12 -7.39 -0.49
N GLY A 92 -13.82 -7.54 -0.78
CA GLY A 92 -13.30 -8.19 -1.97
C GLY A 92 -13.08 -7.24 -3.15
N ALA A 93 -13.39 -5.95 -3.04
CA ALA A 93 -13.01 -4.98 -4.06
C ALA A 93 -11.48 -4.80 -4.12
N GLU A 94 -10.98 -4.52 -5.32
CA GLU A 94 -9.56 -4.38 -5.61
C GLU A 94 -9.31 -3.11 -6.44
N LEU A 95 -8.25 -2.38 -6.11
CA LEU A 95 -7.79 -1.22 -6.88
C LEU A 95 -6.32 -1.43 -7.25
N LYS A 96 -6.05 -1.65 -8.54
CA LYS A 96 -4.69 -1.71 -9.07
C LYS A 96 -4.18 -0.32 -9.42
N LEU A 97 -2.97 -0.02 -8.96
CA LEU A 97 -2.23 1.21 -9.21
C LEU A 97 -0.92 0.83 -9.90
N ASP A 98 -0.75 1.24 -11.15
CA ASP A 98 0.48 1.05 -11.92
C ASP A 98 0.82 2.39 -12.59
N THR A 99 1.92 3.01 -12.17
CA THR A 99 2.37 4.28 -12.74
C THR A 99 3.86 4.53 -12.48
N ASP A 100 4.51 5.15 -13.44
CA ASP A 100 5.84 5.77 -13.35
C ASP A 100 5.77 7.31 -13.48
N SER A 101 4.56 7.86 -13.59
CA SER A 101 4.30 9.28 -13.89
C SER A 101 3.59 10.00 -12.74
N VAL A 102 4.16 11.15 -12.34
CA VAL A 102 3.56 12.04 -11.33
C VAL A 102 2.25 12.67 -11.83
N ALA A 103 2.10 12.86 -13.14
CA ALA A 103 0.87 13.45 -13.71
C ALA A 103 -0.31 12.47 -13.58
N ASP A 104 -0.06 11.18 -13.84
CA ASP A 104 -1.03 10.10 -13.66
C ASP A 104 -1.32 9.82 -12.19
N ALA A 105 -0.38 10.16 -11.29
CA ALA A 105 -0.55 10.01 -9.86
C ALA A 105 -1.79 10.77 -9.35
N ASN A 106 -2.03 12.01 -9.75
CA ASN A 106 -3.19 12.77 -9.26
C ASN A 106 -4.52 12.07 -9.58
N THR A 107 -4.67 11.53 -10.79
CA THR A 107 -5.87 10.75 -11.17
C THR A 107 -5.97 9.44 -10.39
N LEU A 108 -4.83 8.82 -10.07
CA LEU A 108 -4.78 7.61 -9.26
C LEU A 108 -5.10 7.87 -7.79
N LEU A 109 -4.72 9.04 -7.27
CA LEU A 109 -5.01 9.47 -5.91
C LEU A 109 -6.51 9.72 -5.70
N ASP A 110 -7.17 10.34 -6.69
CA ASP A 110 -8.63 10.53 -6.68
C ASP A 110 -9.38 9.19 -6.63
N ARG A 111 -8.93 8.21 -7.43
CA ARG A 111 -9.47 6.84 -7.40
C ARG A 111 -9.20 6.13 -6.07
N LEU A 112 -8.02 6.35 -5.50
CA LEU A 112 -7.63 5.79 -4.22
C LEU A 112 -8.49 6.35 -3.08
N GLU A 113 -8.78 7.64 -3.09
CA GLU A 113 -9.70 8.30 -2.15
C GLU A 113 -11.08 7.67 -2.21
N GLY A 114 -11.72 7.64 -3.39
CA GLY A 114 -13.04 7.04 -3.55
C GLY A 114 -13.09 5.53 -3.27
N PHE A 115 -11.96 4.83 -3.38
CA PHE A 115 -11.87 3.41 -3.02
C PHE A 115 -11.80 3.19 -1.50
N LEU A 116 -11.05 4.02 -0.79
CA LEU A 116 -10.84 3.91 0.66
C LEU A 116 -11.97 4.57 1.48
N ASP A 117 -12.65 5.55 0.90
CA ASP A 117 -13.83 6.18 1.46
C ASP A 117 -15.01 6.13 0.47
N PRO A 118 -15.75 5.01 0.42
CA PRO A 118 -16.90 4.86 -0.46
C PRO A 118 -18.18 5.53 0.07
N ASP A 119 -18.21 5.95 1.35
CA ASP A 119 -19.42 6.43 2.04
C ASP A 119 -19.62 7.94 1.86
N GLU A 120 -18.53 8.73 1.73
CA GLU A 120 -18.58 10.19 1.47
C GLU A 120 -19.11 10.57 0.07
N GLN A 121 -19.42 9.60 -0.81
CA GLN A 121 -20.04 9.83 -2.13
C GLN A 121 -21.56 9.59 -2.15
N GLY A 122 -22.22 9.49 -0.99
CA GLY A 122 -23.67 9.32 -0.81
C GLY A 122 -24.45 10.61 -0.60
#